data_AF-A0A961VMB5-F1
#
_entry.id   AF-A0A961VMB5-F1
#
_cell.length_a   1.000
_cell.length_b   1.000
_cell.length_c   1.000
_cell.angle_alpha   90.00
_cell.angle_beta   90.00
_cell.angle_gamma   90.00
#
_symmetry.space_group_name_H-M   'P 1'
#
loop_
_entity.id
_entity.type
_entity.pdbx_description
1 polymer ?
#
loop_
_entity_poly.entity_id
_entity_poly.type
_entity_poly.pdbx_seq_one_letter_code
_entity_poly.pdbx_strand_id
1 'polypeptide(L)'
;MGRRPHIPEPAGRRQVEAMAAYGVPEADIARVIGIDAKTLRKHYRDELDTGSIKANSRIAESLFRKAMGDGPQSVTACIFWLKTRAHWKETTVQEHVGNAGPIMKIQRVIISPPPRDANGNMLGQPAAKGPPLLEHVGT
;
A
#
# COMPACT_ATOMS: atom_id res chain seq x y z
N MET A 1 36.52 -17.16 -23.48
CA MET A 1 37.03 -16.86 -22.12
C MET A 1 35.83 -16.62 -21.21
N GLY A 2 35.60 -17.46 -20.19
CA GLY A 2 34.49 -17.30 -19.26
C GLY A 2 34.74 -16.19 -18.23
N ARG A 3 33.72 -15.38 -17.93
CA ARG A 3 33.78 -14.37 -16.86
C ARG A 3 34.06 -15.08 -15.52
N ARG A 4 35.00 -14.56 -14.73
CA ARG A 4 35.33 -15.13 -13.41
C ARG A 4 34.08 -15.18 -12.51
N PRO A 5 33.91 -16.23 -11.69
CA PRO A 5 32.79 -16.34 -10.76
C PRO A 5 32.74 -15.13 -9.82
N HIS A 6 31.54 -14.61 -9.57
CA HIS A 6 31.35 -13.53 -8.60
C HIS A 6 31.52 -14.05 -7.18
N ILE A 7 32.29 -13.34 -6.37
CA ILE A 7 32.52 -13.66 -4.96
C ILE A 7 31.88 -12.56 -4.12
N PRO A 8 30.82 -12.86 -3.35
CA PRO A 8 30.14 -11.86 -2.54
C PRO A 8 30.96 -11.52 -1.28
N GLU A 9 31.78 -10.48 -1.39
CA GLU A 9 32.53 -9.94 -0.26
C GLU A 9 31.61 -9.27 0.79
N PRO A 10 32.02 -9.26 2.08
CA PRO A 10 31.22 -8.65 3.15
C PRO A 10 30.85 -7.18 2.91
N ALA A 11 31.74 -6.39 2.29
CA ALA A 11 31.45 -5.01 1.95
C ALA A 11 30.34 -4.90 0.88
N GLY A 12 30.41 -5.73 -0.16
CA GLY A 12 29.38 -5.81 -1.19
C GLY A 12 28.03 -6.24 -0.63
N ARG A 13 28.00 -7.19 0.33
CA ARG A 13 26.77 -7.61 1.00
C ARG A 13 26.09 -6.44 1.72
N ARG A 14 26.86 -5.71 2.53
CA ARG A 14 26.34 -4.51 3.23
C ARG A 14 25.82 -3.46 2.25
N GLN A 15 26.49 -3.28 1.12
CA GLN A 15 26.06 -2.33 0.09
C GLN A 15 24.74 -2.75 -0.56
N VAL A 16 24.61 -4.03 -0.95
CA VAL A 16 23.36 -4.58 -1.51
C VAL A 16 22.23 -4.49 -0.51
N GLU A 17 22.47 -4.88 0.75
CA GLU A 17 21.49 -4.80 1.83
C GLU A 17 20.99 -3.36 2.05
N ALA A 18 21.89 -2.37 2.05
CA ALA A 18 21.53 -0.97 2.19
C ALA A 18 20.68 -0.47 1.02
N MET A 19 21.06 -0.78 -0.23
CA MET A 19 20.28 -0.36 -1.39
C MET A 19 18.90 -1.05 -1.43
N ALA A 20 18.84 -2.33 -1.08
CA ALA A 20 17.57 -3.06 -0.94
C ALA A 20 16.69 -2.48 0.17
N ALA A 21 17.29 -2.13 1.31
CA ALA A 21 16.64 -1.43 2.42
C ALA A 21 16.01 -0.10 2.00
N TYR A 22 16.67 0.65 1.11
CA TYR A 22 16.13 1.90 0.56
C TYR A 22 15.09 1.69 -0.54
N GLY A 23 14.93 0.45 -1.02
CA GLY A 23 13.98 0.09 -2.07
C GLY A 23 14.49 0.35 -3.48
N VAL A 24 15.80 0.36 -3.70
CA VAL A 24 16.37 0.43 -5.04
C VAL A 24 16.03 -0.85 -5.80
N PRO A 25 15.58 -0.79 -7.07
CA PRO A 25 15.29 -1.98 -7.85
C PRO A 25 16.51 -2.88 -8.02
N GLU A 26 16.33 -4.20 -7.96
CA GLU A 26 17.41 -5.18 -8.09
C GLU A 26 18.27 -4.99 -9.35
N ALA A 27 17.65 -4.56 -10.47
CA ALA A 27 18.36 -4.30 -11.71
C ALA A 27 19.35 -3.12 -11.58
N ASP A 28 18.98 -2.08 -10.84
CA ASP A 28 19.84 -0.92 -10.60
C ASP A 28 20.91 -1.25 -9.56
N ILE A 29 20.56 -2.04 -8.53
CA ILE A 29 21.55 -2.59 -7.60
C ILE A 29 22.60 -3.41 -8.37
N ALA A 30 22.18 -4.29 -9.28
CA ALA A 30 23.10 -5.10 -10.09
C ALA A 30 24.03 -4.22 -10.94
N ARG A 31 23.50 -3.13 -11.52
CA ARG A 31 24.27 -2.14 -12.28
C ARG A 31 25.31 -1.43 -11.41
N VAL A 32 24.94 -1.02 -10.18
CA VAL A 32 25.85 -0.39 -9.21
C VAL A 32 26.97 -1.34 -8.79
N ILE A 33 26.66 -2.61 -8.56
CA ILE A 33 27.64 -3.65 -8.20
C ILE A 33 28.48 -4.10 -9.41
N GLY A 34 28.02 -3.83 -10.64
CA GLY A 34 28.71 -4.21 -11.87
C GLY A 34 28.55 -5.68 -12.25
N ILE A 35 27.46 -6.33 -11.81
CA ILE A 35 27.16 -7.74 -12.07
C ILE A 35 25.84 -7.93 -12.81
N ASP A 36 25.62 -9.12 -13.37
CA ASP A 36 24.32 -9.47 -13.94
C ASP A 36 23.26 -9.63 -12.84
N ALA A 37 22.00 -9.28 -13.14
CA ALA A 37 20.91 -9.36 -12.17
C ALA A 37 20.65 -10.81 -11.68
N LYS A 38 20.91 -11.82 -12.51
CA LYS A 38 20.82 -13.23 -12.09
C LYS A 38 21.93 -13.58 -11.11
N THR A 39 23.13 -13.05 -11.31
CA THR A 39 24.25 -13.19 -10.37
C THR A 39 23.95 -12.50 -9.05
N LEU A 40 23.35 -11.30 -9.08
CA LEU A 40 22.91 -10.61 -7.86
C LEU A 40 21.96 -11.48 -7.04
N ARG A 41 20.88 -11.97 -7.65
CA ARG A 41 19.90 -12.84 -6.96
C ARG A 41 20.49 -14.14 -6.44
N LYS A 42 21.49 -14.71 -7.15
CA LYS A 42 22.16 -15.94 -6.72
C LYS A 42 23.00 -15.75 -5.47
N HIS A 43 23.69 -14.61 -5.34
CA HIS A 43 24.69 -14.41 -4.29
C HIS A 43 24.22 -13.54 -3.12
N TYR A 44 23.19 -12.73 -3.33
CA TYR A 44 22.71 -11.73 -2.37
C TYR A 44 21.22 -11.88 -2.03
N ARG A 45 20.68 -13.10 -2.12
CA ARG A 45 19.25 -13.34 -1.92
C ARG A 45 18.77 -12.87 -0.54
N ASP A 46 19.54 -13.19 0.49
CA ASP A 46 19.20 -12.84 1.87
C ASP A 46 19.19 -11.33 2.10
N GLU A 47 20.15 -10.60 1.52
CA GLU A 47 20.21 -9.14 1.61
C GLU A 47 19.04 -8.46 0.88
N LEU A 48 18.65 -8.99 -0.27
CA LEU A 48 17.50 -8.50 -1.05
C LEU A 48 16.17 -8.76 -0.31
N ASP A 49 16.01 -9.95 0.24
CA ASP A 49 14.77 -10.34 0.92
C ASP A 49 14.65 -9.69 2.32
N THR A 50 15.76 -9.48 3.04
CA THR A 50 15.75 -8.94 4.41
C THR A 50 15.97 -7.44 4.51
N GLY A 51 16.47 -6.77 3.47
CA GLY A 51 16.82 -5.35 3.50
C GLY A 51 15.64 -4.46 3.91
N SER A 52 14.48 -4.66 3.28
CA SER A 52 13.26 -3.89 3.58
C SER A 52 12.76 -4.11 5.02
N ILE A 53 12.80 -5.35 5.50
CA ILE A 53 12.40 -5.73 6.86
C ILE A 53 13.30 -5.02 7.87
N LYS A 54 14.63 -5.09 7.68
CA LYS A 54 15.61 -4.44 8.57
C LYS A 54 15.47 -2.93 8.56
N ALA A 55 15.21 -2.32 7.41
CA ALA A 55 14.96 -0.88 7.30
C ALA A 55 13.73 -0.47 8.11
N ASN A 56 12.62 -1.19 7.95
CA ASN A 56 11.37 -0.94 8.65
C ASN A 56 11.56 -1.08 10.17
N SER A 57 12.24 -2.12 10.65
CA SER A 57 12.55 -2.31 12.07
C SER A 57 13.41 -1.18 12.64
N ARG A 58 14.43 -0.71 11.92
CA ARG A 58 15.29 0.40 12.37
C ARG A 58 14.51 1.71 12.49
N ILE A 59 13.63 2.00 11.53
CA ILE A 59 12.80 3.21 11.59
C ILE A 59 11.75 3.11 12.70
N ALA A 60 11.14 1.94 12.91
CA ALA A 60 10.21 1.71 14.02
C ALA A 60 10.89 1.91 15.38
N GLU A 61 12.09 1.35 15.57
CA GLU A 61 12.88 1.55 16.80
C GLU A 61 13.26 3.03 16.99
N SER A 62 13.64 3.72 15.92
CA SER A 62 13.94 5.15 15.96
C SER A 62 12.72 5.97 16.38
N LEU A 63 11.54 5.67 15.83
CA LEU A 63 10.30 6.34 16.21
C LEU A 63 9.94 6.08 17.67
N PHE A 64 10.09 4.83 18.15
CA PHE A 64 9.85 4.48 19.55
C PHE A 64 10.76 5.28 20.50
N ARG A 65 12.07 5.33 20.23
CA ARG A 65 13.01 6.13 21.04
C ARG A 65 12.64 7.61 21.04
N LYS A 66 12.20 8.15 19.91
CA LYS A 66 11.75 9.55 19.79
C LYS A 66 10.50 9.83 20.59
N ALA A 67 9.56 8.88 20.61
CA ALA A 67 8.34 9.01 21.41
C ALA A 67 8.62 8.95 22.93
N MET A 68 9.72 8.31 23.34
CA MET A 68 10.12 8.14 24.75
C MET A 68 11.04 9.25 25.29
N GLY A 69 11.49 10.22 24.48
CA GLY A 69 12.46 11.24 24.90
C GLY A 69 12.05 12.67 24.56
N ASP A 70 12.75 13.65 25.13
CA ASP A 70 12.32 15.07 25.15
C ASP A 70 12.97 15.97 24.08
N GLY A 71 13.64 15.40 23.07
CA GLY A 71 14.47 16.15 22.11
C GLY A 71 13.89 16.30 20.69
N PRO A 72 14.23 17.37 19.94
CA PRO A 72 13.76 17.58 18.58
C PRO A 72 14.44 16.61 17.62
N GLN A 73 13.69 15.62 17.17
CA GLN A 73 14.10 14.65 16.16
C GLN A 73 12.97 14.56 15.13
N SER A 74 13.28 14.39 13.84
CA SER A 74 12.25 14.43 12.75
C SER A 74 11.33 13.21 12.78
N VAL A 75 10.36 13.22 13.70
CA VAL A 75 9.29 12.21 13.85
C VAL A 75 8.46 12.09 12.57
N THR A 76 8.25 13.21 11.86
CA THR A 76 7.54 13.26 10.58
C THR A 76 8.15 12.34 9.53
N ALA A 77 9.49 12.31 9.41
CA ALA A 77 10.16 11.43 8.46
C ALA A 77 9.98 9.94 8.81
N CYS A 78 10.03 9.59 10.11
CA CYS A 78 9.78 8.23 10.57
C CYS A 78 8.32 7.80 10.30
N ILE A 79 7.35 8.66 10.60
CA ILE A 79 5.93 8.40 10.34
C ILE A 79 5.69 8.23 8.84
N PHE A 80 6.22 9.13 8.00
CA PHE A 80 6.11 9.05 6.56
C PHE A 80 6.67 7.73 6.01
N TRP A 81 7.85 7.32 6.48
CA TRP A 81 8.45 6.04 6.08
C TRP A 81 7.58 4.84 6.47
N LEU A 82 7.10 4.77 7.73
CA LEU A 82 6.31 3.63 8.20
C LEU A 82 4.96 3.52 7.47
N LYS A 83 4.32 4.65 7.15
CA LYS A 83 3.10 4.65 6.33
C LYS A 83 3.36 4.18 4.90
N THR A 84 4.42 4.69 4.26
CA THR A 84 4.66 4.44 2.83
C THR A 84 5.38 3.12 2.52
N ARG A 85 6.21 2.61 3.43
CA ARG A 85 7.06 1.43 3.22
C ARG A 85 6.82 0.27 4.17
N ALA A 86 6.36 0.52 5.39
CA ALA A 86 5.94 -0.55 6.30
C ALA A 86 4.43 -0.85 6.22
N HIS A 87 3.70 -0.09 5.38
CA HIS A 87 2.25 -0.20 5.20
C HIS A 87 1.45 -0.03 6.51
N TRP A 88 2.00 0.73 7.46
CA TRP A 88 1.30 1.05 8.70
C TRP A 88 0.18 2.06 8.40
N LYS A 89 -0.99 1.79 8.97
CA LYS A 89 -2.16 2.64 8.86
C LYS A 89 -2.81 2.78 10.22
N GLU A 90 -3.43 3.93 10.43
CA GLU A 90 -4.27 4.15 11.61
C GLU A 90 -5.54 3.29 11.49
N THR A 91 -6.07 2.88 12.63
CA THR A 91 -7.39 2.24 12.68
C THR A 91 -8.45 3.32 12.54
N THR A 92 -9.26 3.23 11.50
CA THR A 92 -10.40 4.13 11.29
C THR A 92 -11.69 3.40 11.65
N VAL A 93 -12.44 3.93 12.62
CA VAL A 93 -13.79 3.48 12.94
C VAL A 93 -14.76 4.50 12.36
N GLN A 94 -15.62 4.08 11.43
CA GLN A 94 -16.67 4.92 10.85
C GLN A 94 -18.01 4.49 11.43
N GLU A 95 -18.57 5.32 12.31
CA GLU A 95 -19.92 5.12 12.82
C GLU A 95 -20.90 5.81 11.87
N HIS A 96 -21.74 5.02 11.20
CA HIS A 96 -22.82 5.52 10.38
C HIS A 96 -24.08 5.63 11.23
N VAL A 97 -24.32 6.83 11.77
CA VAL A 97 -25.53 7.14 12.53
C VAL A 97 -26.50 7.90 11.62
N GLY A 98 -27.72 7.38 11.48
CA GLY A 98 -28.81 8.08 10.81
C GLY A 98 -29.47 9.12 11.72
N ASN A 99 -30.37 9.92 11.17
CA ASN A 99 -31.08 10.98 11.90
C ASN A 99 -31.96 10.46 13.07
N ALA A 100 -32.13 9.14 13.21
CA ALA A 100 -32.95 8.47 14.22
C ALA A 100 -32.22 7.32 14.95
N GLY A 101 -30.88 7.30 14.95
CA GLY A 101 -30.08 6.22 15.54
C GLY A 101 -29.29 5.40 14.50
N PRO A 102 -28.82 4.18 14.83
CA PRO A 102 -28.04 3.36 13.90
C PRO A 102 -28.76 3.19 12.56
N ILE A 103 -28.03 3.26 11.44
CA ILE A 103 -28.63 2.99 10.13
C ILE A 103 -29.02 1.51 10.07
N MET A 104 -30.31 1.23 10.20
CA MET A 104 -30.83 -0.14 10.19
C MET A 104 -31.14 -0.68 8.79
N LYS A 105 -31.24 0.20 7.78
CA LYS A 105 -31.70 -0.19 6.43
C LYS A 105 -31.07 0.66 5.34
N ILE A 106 -30.51 0.00 4.32
CA ILE A 106 -30.06 0.63 3.08
C ILE A 106 -31.01 0.18 1.96
N GLN A 107 -31.70 1.12 1.31
CA GLN A 107 -32.54 0.84 0.14
C GLN A 107 -31.93 1.48 -1.11
N ARG A 108 -31.66 0.66 -2.14
CA ARG A 108 -31.21 1.12 -3.45
C ARG A 108 -32.38 1.12 -4.43
N VAL A 109 -32.85 2.31 -4.81
CA VAL A 109 -33.89 2.46 -5.85
C VAL A 109 -33.19 2.77 -7.17
N ILE A 110 -33.24 1.84 -8.12
CA ILE A 110 -32.78 2.08 -9.49
C ILE A 110 -33.99 2.51 -10.31
N ILE A 111 -33.94 3.72 -10.84
CA ILE A 111 -35.01 4.26 -11.68
C ILE A 111 -34.58 4.13 -13.14
N SER A 112 -35.41 3.48 -13.97
CA SER A 112 -35.16 3.44 -15.40
C SER A 112 -35.45 4.82 -16.01
N PRO A 113 -34.64 5.32 -16.96
CA PRO A 113 -34.94 6.57 -17.63
C PRO A 113 -36.30 6.45 -18.36
N PRO A 114 -37.11 7.52 -18.40
CA PRO A 114 -38.41 7.48 -19.04
C PRO A 114 -38.25 7.15 -20.54
N PRO A 115 -39.18 6.40 -21.15
CA PRO A 115 -39.15 6.10 -22.58
C PRO A 115 -39.10 7.41 -23.38
N ARG A 116 -38.43 7.41 -24.54
CA ARG A 116 -38.31 8.61 -25.39
C ARG A 116 -39.12 8.43 -26.66
N ASP A 117 -39.69 9.52 -27.18
CA ASP A 117 -40.33 9.52 -28.50
C ASP A 117 -39.28 9.44 -29.63
N ALA A 118 -39.74 9.34 -30.87
CA ALA A 118 -38.87 9.28 -32.06
C ALA A 118 -37.99 10.52 -32.25
N ASN A 119 -38.32 11.63 -31.56
CA ASN A 119 -37.58 12.89 -31.58
C ASN A 119 -36.65 13.03 -30.35
N GLY A 120 -36.56 12.01 -29.49
CA GLY A 120 -35.70 11.98 -28.31
C GLY A 120 -36.29 12.66 -27.07
N ASN A 121 -37.54 13.14 -27.11
CA ASN A 121 -38.20 13.78 -25.96
C ASN A 121 -38.66 12.72 -24.96
N MET A 122 -38.53 13.03 -23.66
CA MET A 122 -38.94 12.12 -22.59
C MET A 122 -40.47 12.00 -22.52
N LEU A 123 -40.98 10.77 -22.61
CA LEU A 123 -42.39 10.43 -22.45
C LEU A 123 -42.64 10.05 -20.99
N GLY A 124 -43.14 11.02 -20.21
CA GLY A 124 -43.58 10.82 -18.83
C GLY A 124 -42.47 10.93 -17.77
N GLN A 125 -42.87 10.78 -16.51
CA GLN A 125 -41.95 10.84 -15.37
C GLN A 125 -41.21 9.52 -15.19
N PRO A 126 -39.93 9.54 -14.73
CA PRO A 126 -39.18 8.34 -14.41
C PRO A 126 -39.91 7.53 -13.33
N ALA A 127 -40.37 6.33 -13.68
CA ALA A 127 -41.12 5.45 -12.77
C ALA A 127 -40.18 4.39 -12.18
N ALA A 128 -40.14 4.28 -10.85
CA ALA A 128 -39.48 3.18 -10.17
C ALA A 128 -40.22 1.87 -10.50
N LYS A 129 -39.61 1.00 -11.32
CA LYS A 129 -40.12 -0.35 -11.57
C LYS A 129 -39.16 -1.38 -10.99
N GLY A 130 -39.60 -2.02 -9.91
CA GLY A 130 -38.98 -3.20 -9.32
C GLY A 130 -39.12 -3.20 -7.79
N PRO A 131 -39.45 -4.35 -7.16
CA PRO A 131 -39.31 -4.46 -5.71
C PRO A 131 -37.84 -4.20 -5.32
N PRO A 132 -37.57 -3.67 -4.12
CA PRO A 132 -36.19 -3.42 -3.67
C PRO A 132 -35.36 -4.70 -3.81
N LEU A 133 -34.27 -4.63 -4.55
CA LEU A 133 -33.32 -5.73 -4.66
C LEU A 133 -32.51 -5.78 -3.36
N LEU A 134 -32.85 -6.76 -2.53
CA LEU A 134 -32.19 -7.18 -1.30
C LEU A 134 -32.21 -6.16 -0.16
N GLU A 135 -33.06 -6.43 0.84
CA GLU A 135 -32.85 -5.91 2.19
C GLU A 135 -31.68 -6.68 2.81
N HIS A 136 -30.48 -6.13 2.73
CA HIS A 136 -29.38 -6.58 3.60
C HIS A 136 -29.60 -5.98 4.98
N VAL A 137 -30.26 -6.76 5.85
CA VAL A 137 -30.28 -6.51 7.28
C VAL A 137 -28.87 -6.82 7.78
N GLY A 138 -28.13 -5.79 8.19
CA GLY A 138 -26.84 -5.98 8.85
C GLY A 138 -27.07 -6.65 10.20
N THR A 139 -26.60 -7.89 10.35
CA THR A 139 -26.42 -8.56 11.64
C THR A 139 -25.12 -8.14 12.29
#